data_AF-V9LCE6-F1
#
_entry.id   AF-V9LCE6-F1
#
_cell.length_a   1.000
_cell.length_b   1.000
_cell.length_c   1.000
_cell.angle_alpha   90.00
_cell.angle_beta   90.00
_cell.angle_gamma   90.00
#
_symmetry.space_group_name_H-M   'P 1'
#
loop_
_entity.id
_entity.type
_entity.pdbx_description
1 polymer ?
#
loop_
_entity_poly.entity_id
_entity_poly.type
_entity_poly.pdbx_seq_one_letter_code
_entity_poly.pdbx_strand_id
1 'polypeptide(L)'
;MHLCFRMSVQTIRNVFSIESGYRLNDDQIVNHFPNHYELTRKDLMVKNIKRYRRELERDGSLLVEKDENGKHIHLDFIPVTFMLPGDYNLFVEEFRKNPTSTWIMKPCGKAQGKGIFLINKLSQIKKWSRDSKTTTFISPAGKEAYVISLYIDNPLLIGGKKFDLRLYVLVTSYRPLKCYMYRLGFCRFCTMKYTPSTSELDNMFVHLTNVSVQKHGGDYNPIHGGKWSVSNLRLYLESTQGKDVTDKLFDDIHWIVVHSLKAVAPVMIN
;
A
#
# COMPACT_ATOMS: atom_id res chain seq x y z
N MET A 1 -31.49 -9.21 18.08
CA MET A 1 -30.90 -7.86 17.99
C MET A 1 -29.39 -8.08 17.92
N HIS A 2 -28.78 -8.03 16.73
CA HIS A 2 -27.34 -8.33 16.57
C HIS A 2 -26.51 -7.24 17.25
N LEU A 3 -25.75 -7.59 18.28
CA LEU A 3 -24.81 -6.66 18.89
C LEU A 3 -23.55 -6.58 18.00
N CYS A 4 -23.43 -5.47 17.27
CA CYS A 4 -22.21 -5.12 16.56
C CYS A 4 -21.27 -4.39 17.54
N PHE A 5 -20.19 -5.06 17.92
CA PHE A 5 -19.18 -4.48 18.78
C PHE A 5 -18.13 -3.78 17.92
N ARG A 6 -18.02 -2.46 18.07
CA ARG A 6 -16.90 -1.70 17.52
C ARG A 6 -15.70 -1.90 18.42
N MET A 7 -14.80 -2.79 18.04
CA MET A 7 -13.59 -3.10 18.79
C MET A 7 -12.37 -2.41 18.19
N SER A 8 -11.40 -2.09 19.05
CA SER A 8 -10.08 -1.63 18.60
C SER A 8 -9.29 -2.78 17.99
N VAL A 9 -8.28 -2.48 17.16
CA VAL A 9 -7.37 -3.50 16.59
C VAL A 9 -6.69 -4.32 17.70
N GLN A 10 -6.31 -3.69 18.81
CA GLN A 10 -5.69 -4.39 19.93
C GLN A 10 -6.67 -5.33 20.62
N THR A 11 -7.91 -4.88 20.82
CA THR A 11 -8.99 -5.69 21.41
C THR A 11 -9.28 -6.92 20.54
N ILE A 12 -9.38 -6.74 19.22
CA ILE A 12 -9.60 -7.84 18.27
C ILE A 12 -8.47 -8.86 18.31
N ARG A 13 -7.21 -8.41 18.36
CA ARG A 13 -6.05 -9.31 18.47
C ARG A 13 -6.09 -10.14 19.74
N ASN A 14 -6.50 -9.54 20.86
CA ASN A 14 -6.63 -10.26 22.11
C ASN A 14 -7.79 -11.26 22.05
N VAL A 15 -8.94 -10.86 21.50
CA VAL A 15 -10.14 -11.71 21.34
C VAL A 15 -9.86 -12.94 20.49
N PHE A 16 -9.10 -12.81 19.41
CA PHE A 16 -8.73 -13.93 18.54
C PHE A 16 -7.37 -14.58 18.91
N SER A 17 -6.76 -14.17 20.03
CA SER A 17 -5.54 -14.82 20.51
C SER A 17 -5.90 -16.21 21.05
N ILE A 18 -5.10 -17.22 20.67
CA ILE A 18 -5.23 -18.60 21.15
C ILE A 18 -5.18 -18.65 22.70
N GLU A 19 -4.39 -17.76 23.31
CA GLU A 19 -4.21 -17.68 24.76
C GLU A 19 -5.45 -17.16 25.51
N SER A 20 -6.32 -16.41 24.82
CA SER A 20 -7.50 -15.84 25.47
C SER A 20 -8.61 -16.87 25.70
N GLY A 21 -8.64 -17.95 24.91
CA GLY A 21 -9.70 -18.96 24.90
C GLY A 21 -11.10 -18.44 24.55
N TYR A 22 -11.22 -17.15 24.21
CA TYR A 22 -12.52 -16.50 24.00
C TYR A 22 -13.04 -16.81 22.60
N ARG A 23 -14.30 -17.24 22.52
CA ARG A 23 -15.02 -17.46 21.25
C ARG A 23 -16.24 -16.57 21.22
N LEU A 24 -16.44 -15.91 20.08
CA LEU A 24 -17.64 -15.13 19.82
C LEU A 24 -18.82 -16.09 19.61
N ASN A 25 -19.99 -15.69 20.11
CA ASN A 25 -21.25 -16.35 19.83
C ASN A 25 -21.75 -15.99 18.42
N ASP A 26 -22.64 -16.82 17.86
CA ASP A 26 -23.16 -16.65 16.49
C ASP A 26 -23.92 -15.33 16.26
N ASP A 27 -24.42 -14.70 17.32
CA ASP A 27 -25.15 -13.43 17.27
C ASP A 27 -24.24 -12.19 17.38
N GLN A 28 -22.96 -12.39 17.71
CA GLN A 28 -21.99 -11.32 17.91
C GLN A 28 -21.25 -11.00 16.60
N ILE A 29 -21.18 -9.71 16.28
CA ILE A 29 -20.48 -9.22 15.10
C ILE A 29 -19.36 -8.28 15.53
N VAL A 30 -18.19 -8.45 14.92
CA VAL A 30 -17.02 -7.60 15.13
C VAL A 30 -16.58 -6.94 13.83
N ASN A 31 -15.93 -5.78 13.95
CA ASN A 31 -15.54 -4.94 12.81
C ASN A 31 -14.19 -5.29 12.16
N HIS A 32 -13.60 -6.44 12.50
CA HIS A 32 -12.32 -6.89 11.95
C HIS A 32 -12.28 -8.41 11.79
N PHE A 33 -11.68 -8.87 10.68
CA PHE A 33 -11.29 -10.26 10.54
C PHE A 33 -10.05 -10.58 11.40
N PRO A 34 -9.91 -11.80 11.95
CA PRO A 34 -8.79 -12.19 12.79
C PRO A 34 -7.43 -11.90 12.13
N ASN A 35 -7.28 -12.34 10.88
CA ASN A 35 -6.05 -12.24 10.09
C ASN A 35 -5.98 -10.96 9.24
N HIS A 36 -6.69 -9.88 9.62
CA HIS A 36 -6.72 -8.61 8.85
C HIS A 36 -5.32 -8.01 8.58
N TYR A 37 -4.32 -8.35 9.38
CA TYR A 37 -2.94 -7.92 9.21
C TYR A 37 -2.28 -8.48 7.93
N GLU A 38 -2.79 -9.58 7.38
CA GLU A 38 -2.31 -10.17 6.12
C GLU A 38 -2.50 -9.25 4.91
N LEU A 39 -3.55 -8.41 4.94
CA LEU A 39 -3.80 -7.39 3.93
C LEU A 39 -3.22 -6.04 4.32
N THR A 40 -3.20 -5.69 5.61
CA THR A 40 -2.88 -4.33 6.06
C THR A 40 -1.40 -4.11 6.36
N ARG A 41 -0.62 -5.17 6.59
CA ARG A 41 0.84 -5.08 6.69
C ARG A 41 1.49 -5.17 5.30
N LYS A 42 2.45 -4.28 5.04
CA LYS A 42 3.07 -4.12 3.70
C LYS A 42 3.81 -5.38 3.25
N ASP A 43 4.49 -6.04 4.17
CA ASP A 43 5.25 -7.26 3.91
C ASP A 43 4.35 -8.44 3.58
N LEU A 44 3.28 -8.62 4.35
CA LEU A 44 2.33 -9.70 4.14
C LEU A 44 1.49 -9.48 2.89
N MET A 45 1.06 -8.25 2.61
CA MET A 45 0.35 -7.90 1.37
C MET A 45 1.14 -8.35 0.13
N VAL A 46 2.43 -7.99 0.06
CA VAL A 46 3.30 -8.36 -1.06
C VAL A 46 3.48 -9.88 -1.14
N LYS A 47 3.71 -10.55 0.01
CA LYS A 47 3.83 -12.02 0.06
C LYS A 47 2.56 -12.73 -0.42
N ASN A 48 1.39 -12.28 0.02
CA ASN A 48 0.10 -12.85 -0.34
C ASN A 48 -0.17 -12.69 -1.84
N ILE A 49 0.15 -11.53 -2.44
CA ILE A 49 -0.07 -11.34 -3.88
C ILE A 49 0.95 -12.14 -4.70
N LYS A 50 2.21 -12.24 -4.26
CA LYS A 50 3.20 -13.16 -4.88
C LYS A 50 2.79 -14.64 -4.76
N ARG A 51 2.11 -15.03 -3.67
CA ARG A 51 1.56 -16.39 -3.53
C ARG A 51 0.38 -16.61 -4.48
N TYR A 52 -0.56 -15.66 -4.51
CA TYR A 52 -1.73 -15.69 -5.38
C TYR A 52 -1.38 -15.82 -6.87
N ARG A 53 -0.39 -15.05 -7.35
CA ARG A 53 0.12 -15.20 -8.72
C ARG A 53 0.67 -16.60 -9.00
N ARG A 54 1.43 -17.19 -8.06
CA ARG A 54 1.98 -18.55 -8.20
C ARG A 54 0.91 -19.64 -8.16
N GLU A 55 -0.17 -19.44 -7.42
CA GLU A 55 -1.32 -20.36 -7.41
C GLU A 55 -2.04 -20.31 -8.76
N LEU A 56 -2.33 -19.12 -9.28
CA LEU A 56 -2.93 -18.95 -10.60
C LEU A 56 -2.06 -19.50 -11.74
N GLU A 57 -0.73 -19.41 -11.64
CA GLU A 57 0.22 -20.04 -12.58
C GLU A 57 0.11 -21.57 -12.56
N ARG A 58 -0.07 -22.19 -11.38
CA ARG A 58 -0.27 -23.65 -11.28
C ARG A 58 -1.61 -24.09 -11.84
N ASP A 59 -2.64 -23.28 -11.64
CA ASP A 59 -4.00 -23.54 -12.12
C ASP A 59 -4.18 -23.25 -13.62
N GLY A 60 -3.14 -22.75 -14.31
CA GLY A 60 -3.19 -22.44 -15.74
C GLY A 60 -4.10 -21.25 -16.08
N SER A 61 -4.31 -20.33 -15.14
CA SER A 61 -5.20 -19.19 -15.34
C SER A 61 -4.63 -18.19 -16.36
N LEU A 62 -5.45 -17.70 -17.29
CA LEU A 62 -5.07 -16.62 -18.21
C LEU A 62 -4.73 -15.30 -17.48
N LEU A 63 -5.13 -15.16 -16.21
CA LEU A 63 -4.86 -13.96 -15.42
C LEU A 63 -3.37 -13.73 -15.12
N VAL A 64 -2.52 -14.74 -15.29
CA VAL A 64 -1.07 -14.62 -15.08
C VAL A 64 -0.29 -14.44 -16.37
N GLU A 65 -0.98 -14.20 -17.49
CA GLU A 65 -0.36 -13.87 -18.77
C GLU A 65 0.67 -12.75 -18.60
N LYS A 66 1.82 -12.92 -19.27
CA LYS A 66 2.94 -12.00 -19.23
C LYS A 66 3.16 -11.41 -20.61
N ASP A 67 3.53 -10.15 -20.66
CA ASP A 67 3.99 -9.51 -21.88
C ASP A 67 5.37 -10.01 -22.30
N GLU A 68 5.87 -9.53 -23.43
CA GLU A 68 7.20 -9.82 -23.98
C GLU A 68 8.36 -9.47 -23.03
N ASN A 69 8.12 -8.57 -22.06
CA ASN A 69 9.08 -8.14 -21.05
C ASN A 69 8.96 -8.94 -19.74
N GLY A 70 8.09 -9.95 -19.69
CA GLY A 70 7.85 -10.78 -18.52
C GLY A 70 6.98 -10.14 -17.44
N LYS A 71 6.33 -9.01 -17.74
CA LYS A 71 5.43 -8.30 -16.82
C LYS A 71 4.03 -8.89 -16.90
N HIS A 72 3.36 -9.06 -15.76
CA HIS A 72 1.99 -9.56 -15.77
C HIS A 72 1.05 -8.56 -16.44
N ILE A 73 0.15 -9.04 -17.31
CA ILE A 73 -0.80 -8.16 -18.02
C ILE A 73 -1.95 -7.77 -17.08
N HIS A 74 -2.56 -8.73 -16.39
CA HIS A 74 -3.77 -8.49 -15.60
C HIS A 74 -3.50 -8.25 -14.11
N LEU A 75 -2.31 -8.58 -13.61
CA LEU A 75 -2.00 -8.54 -12.18
C LEU A 75 -0.83 -7.63 -11.83
N ASP A 76 -0.39 -6.74 -12.72
CA ASP A 76 0.71 -5.81 -12.49
C ASP A 76 0.28 -4.50 -11.82
N PHE A 77 -0.09 -4.60 -10.55
CA PHE A 77 -0.52 -3.46 -9.75
C PHE A 77 0.29 -3.27 -8.45
N ILE A 78 1.37 -4.05 -8.28
CA ILE A 78 2.35 -3.85 -7.21
C ILE A 78 3.69 -3.53 -7.85
N PRO A 79 4.33 -2.39 -7.50
CA PRO A 79 5.69 -2.12 -7.92
C PRO A 79 6.65 -3.22 -7.48
N VAL A 80 7.77 -3.38 -8.18
CA VAL A 80 8.82 -4.33 -7.80
C VAL A 80 9.24 -4.07 -6.36
N THR A 81 9.14 -5.11 -5.52
CA THR A 81 9.22 -4.96 -4.07
C THR A 81 9.95 -6.14 -3.42
N PHE A 82 10.86 -5.80 -2.49
CA PHE A 82 11.73 -6.71 -1.75
C PHE A 82 11.62 -6.48 -0.23
N MET A 83 11.88 -7.54 0.53
CA MET A 83 11.81 -7.56 1.99
C MET A 83 13.20 -7.51 2.61
N LEU A 84 13.57 -6.41 3.27
CA LEU A 84 14.87 -6.29 3.94
C LEU A 84 14.81 -6.73 5.40
N PRO A 85 15.85 -7.44 5.90
CA PRO A 85 17.12 -7.74 5.22
C PRO A 85 17.14 -8.99 4.32
N GLY A 86 16.07 -9.81 4.31
CA GLY A 86 16.07 -11.13 3.66
C GLY A 86 16.36 -11.13 2.15
N ASP A 87 15.78 -10.18 1.41
CA ASP A 87 15.87 -10.06 -0.04
C ASP A 87 16.96 -9.06 -0.48
N TYR A 88 17.93 -8.72 0.39
CA TYR A 88 18.92 -7.69 0.09
C TYR A 88 19.73 -7.98 -1.19
N ASN A 89 20.16 -9.22 -1.38
CA ASN A 89 20.95 -9.59 -2.56
C ASN A 89 20.13 -9.47 -3.85
N LEU A 90 18.87 -9.95 -3.84
CA LEU A 90 17.93 -9.82 -4.96
C LEU A 90 17.67 -8.36 -5.31
N PHE A 91 17.49 -7.52 -4.28
CA PHE A 91 17.35 -6.08 -4.49
C PHE A 91 18.61 -5.46 -5.12
N VAL A 92 19.82 -5.83 -4.67
CA VAL A 92 21.06 -5.31 -5.24
C VAL A 92 21.24 -5.71 -6.70
N GLU A 93 20.87 -6.95 -7.06
CA GLU A 93 20.87 -7.41 -8.45
C GLU A 93 19.90 -6.60 -9.30
N GLU A 94 18.68 -6.38 -8.83
CA GLU A 94 17.68 -5.59 -9.55
C GLU A 94 18.10 -4.12 -9.69
N PHE A 95 18.64 -3.52 -8.62
CA PHE A 95 19.15 -2.15 -8.64
C PHE A 95 20.29 -1.98 -9.65
N ARG A 96 21.16 -2.98 -9.81
CA ARG A 96 22.27 -2.93 -10.78
C ARG A 96 21.80 -2.95 -12.24
N LYS A 97 20.62 -3.49 -12.54
CA LYS A 97 20.05 -3.44 -13.89
C LYS A 97 19.67 -2.02 -14.30
N ASN A 98 19.20 -1.21 -13.35
CA ASN A 98 18.85 0.18 -13.58
C ASN A 98 19.32 1.09 -12.41
N PRO A 99 20.60 1.52 -12.40
CA PRO A 99 21.17 2.28 -11.28
C PRO A 99 20.61 3.69 -11.08
N THR A 100 19.87 4.24 -12.05
CA THR A 100 19.22 5.55 -11.94
C THR A 100 17.83 5.46 -11.31
N SER A 101 17.33 4.25 -11.09
CA SER A 101 16.02 4.03 -10.46
C SER A 101 15.99 4.54 -9.02
N THR A 102 14.87 5.18 -8.66
CA THR A 102 14.59 5.62 -7.30
C THR A 102 13.73 4.56 -6.60
N TRP A 103 14.05 4.28 -5.34
CA TRP A 103 13.34 3.31 -4.52
C TRP A 103 12.84 3.97 -3.24
N ILE A 104 11.69 3.51 -2.76
CA ILE A 104 11.07 3.96 -1.52
C ILE A 104 11.19 2.88 -0.46
N MET A 105 11.82 3.23 0.66
CA MET A 105 11.95 2.37 1.83
C MET A 105 10.84 2.70 2.83
N LYS A 106 10.15 1.67 3.32
CA LYS A 106 9.02 1.80 4.24
C LYS A 106 9.14 0.76 5.36
N PRO A 107 9.00 1.14 6.64
CA PRO A 107 8.88 0.17 7.73
C PRO A 107 7.62 -0.68 7.58
N CYS A 108 7.72 -1.99 7.86
CA CYS A 108 6.62 -2.93 7.65
C CYS A 108 5.40 -2.61 8.53
N GLY A 109 5.64 -2.37 9.83
CA GLY A 109 4.59 -2.22 10.85
C GLY A 109 4.18 -0.79 11.19
N LYS A 110 4.86 0.23 10.67
CA LYS A 110 4.52 1.64 10.95
C LYS A 110 3.57 2.23 9.91
N ALA A 111 2.84 3.26 10.33
CA ALA A 111 1.89 4.02 9.53
C ALA A 111 2.25 5.53 9.52
N GLN A 112 1.40 6.34 8.87
CA GLN A 112 1.51 7.81 8.88
C GLN A 112 2.79 8.39 8.26
N GLY A 113 3.47 7.65 7.38
CA GLY A 113 4.67 8.15 6.69
C GLY A 113 5.93 8.21 7.56
N LYS A 114 5.87 7.79 8.82
CA LYS A 114 7.04 7.78 9.72
C LYS A 114 8.05 6.73 9.27
N GLY A 115 9.31 7.13 9.15
CA GLY A 115 10.43 6.25 8.74
C GLY A 115 10.45 5.93 7.24
N ILE A 116 9.70 6.65 6.41
CA ILE A 116 9.78 6.50 4.95
C ILE A 116 10.90 7.40 4.44
N PHE A 117 11.73 6.87 3.54
CA PHE A 117 12.75 7.64 2.85
C PHE A 117 12.95 7.09 1.43
N LEU A 118 13.45 7.95 0.55
CA LEU A 118 13.81 7.58 -0.81
C LEU A 118 15.31 7.29 -0.88
N ILE A 119 15.67 6.39 -1.78
CA ILE A 119 17.05 6.11 -2.11
C ILE A 119 17.22 6.06 -3.63
N ASN A 120 18.37 6.50 -4.09
CA ASN A 120 18.81 6.40 -5.48
C ASN A 120 20.26 5.92 -5.58
N LYS A 121 20.90 5.60 -4.44
CA LYS A 121 22.27 5.07 -4.38
C LYS A 121 22.36 3.95 -3.34
N LEU A 122 23.03 2.85 -3.69
CA LEU A 122 23.26 1.73 -2.76
C LEU A 122 24.03 2.16 -1.48
N SER A 123 24.85 3.20 -1.56
CA SER A 123 25.57 3.74 -0.40
C SER A 123 24.62 4.25 0.68
N GLN A 124 23.44 4.78 0.32
CA GLN A 124 22.43 5.26 1.27
C GLN A 124 21.87 4.11 2.13
N ILE A 125 21.65 2.93 1.54
CA ILE A 125 21.21 1.73 2.29
C ILE A 125 22.30 1.26 3.26
N LYS A 126 23.55 1.22 2.81
CA LYS A 126 24.68 0.81 3.66
C LYS A 126 24.84 1.75 4.84
N LYS A 127 24.69 3.07 4.63
CA LYS A 127 24.70 4.09 5.69
C LYS A 127 23.55 3.85 6.66
N TRP A 128 22.31 3.77 6.17
CA TRP A 128 21.13 3.49 6.98
C TRP A 128 21.27 2.20 7.82
N SER A 129 21.80 1.13 7.23
CA SER A 129 22.03 -0.14 7.93
C SER A 129 23.13 -0.04 9.00
N ARG A 130 24.11 0.85 8.86
CA ARG A 130 25.15 1.09 9.88
C ARG A 130 24.59 1.95 11.01
N ASP A 131 23.93 3.05 10.68
CA ASP A 131 23.34 3.97 11.66
C ASP A 131 22.28 3.26 12.51
N SER A 132 21.50 2.36 11.91
CA SER A 132 20.52 1.51 12.61
C SER A 132 21.16 0.50 13.59
N LYS A 133 22.44 0.14 13.40
CA LYS A 133 23.20 -0.68 14.38
C LYS A 133 23.70 0.15 15.55
N THR A 134 23.75 1.48 15.41
CA THR A 134 24.24 2.41 16.45
C THR A 134 23.10 2.99 17.29
N THR A 135 21.84 2.92 16.82
CA THR A 135 20.64 3.39 17.57
C THR A 135 20.02 2.30 18.47
N THR A 136 20.79 1.31 18.93
CA THR A 136 20.36 0.33 19.94
C THR A 136 20.42 0.91 21.35
N PHE A 137 19.56 1.88 21.63
CA PHE A 137 19.00 2.04 22.96
C PHE A 137 17.48 1.90 22.80
N ILE A 138 16.97 0.78 23.31
CA ILE A 138 15.58 0.28 23.30
C ILE A 138 15.33 -0.91 22.34
N SER A 139 15.23 -2.08 22.99
CA SER A 139 14.62 -3.36 22.59
C SER A 139 15.53 -4.44 21.96
N PRO A 140 15.83 -5.53 22.71
CA PRO A 140 16.53 -6.74 22.22
C PRO A 140 15.67 -7.63 21.30
N ALA A 141 14.50 -7.16 20.86
CA ALA A 141 13.54 -7.93 20.06
C ALA A 141 13.47 -7.41 18.62
N GLY A 142 14.35 -7.92 17.76
CA GLY A 142 14.20 -7.92 16.31
C GLY A 142 14.56 -6.62 15.58
N LYS A 143 15.45 -6.73 14.59
CA LYS A 143 15.68 -5.65 13.61
C LYS A 143 14.35 -5.23 12.98
N GLU A 144 14.08 -3.92 12.93
CA GLU A 144 12.87 -3.41 12.25
C GLU A 144 12.90 -3.84 10.78
N ALA A 145 11.91 -4.62 10.35
CA ALA A 145 11.82 -5.07 8.96
C ALA A 145 11.35 -3.92 8.05
N TYR A 146 11.97 -3.80 6.88
CA TYR A 146 11.63 -2.79 5.87
C TYR A 146 11.21 -3.44 4.57
N VAL A 147 10.27 -2.78 3.90
CA VAL A 147 9.92 -3.03 2.51
C VAL A 147 10.65 -1.99 1.67
N ILE A 148 11.37 -2.44 0.65
CA ILE A 148 11.93 -1.58 -0.38
C ILE A 148 11.18 -1.82 -1.69
N SER A 149 10.67 -0.75 -2.29
CA SER A 149 9.78 -0.82 -3.45
C SER A 149 10.20 0.20 -4.50
N LEU A 150 10.09 -0.15 -5.78
CA LEU A 150 10.39 0.77 -6.88
C LEU A 150 9.47 1.99 -6.77
N TYR A 151 10.06 3.18 -6.80
CA TYR A 151 9.30 4.41 -6.72
C TYR A 151 8.62 4.70 -8.06
N ILE A 152 7.34 5.06 -8.02
CA ILE A 152 6.62 5.53 -9.20
C ILE A 152 7.01 7.00 -9.42
N ASP A 153 7.93 7.20 -10.36
CA ASP A 153 8.56 8.47 -10.69
C ASP A 153 7.78 9.32 -11.71
N ASN A 154 6.88 8.68 -12.47
CA ASN A 154 5.92 9.33 -13.36
C ASN A 154 4.46 9.15 -12.89
N PRO A 155 4.05 9.72 -11.73
CA PRO A 155 2.67 9.66 -11.29
C PRO A 155 1.78 10.61 -12.10
N LEU A 156 0.48 10.30 -12.18
CA LEU A 156 -0.50 11.27 -12.65
C LEU A 156 -0.50 12.52 -11.76
N LEU A 157 -0.40 13.70 -12.38
CA LEU A 157 -0.38 14.99 -11.70
C LEU A 157 -1.62 15.81 -12.06
N ILE A 158 -2.15 16.54 -11.09
CA ILE A 158 -3.21 17.53 -11.33
C ILE A 158 -2.72 18.87 -10.81
N GLY A 159 -2.72 19.89 -11.67
CA GLY A 159 -2.10 21.19 -11.36
C GLY A 159 -0.61 21.09 -11.01
N GLY A 160 0.08 20.07 -11.55
CA GLY A 160 1.48 19.78 -11.23
C GLY A 160 1.71 19.18 -9.84
N LYS A 161 0.67 18.79 -9.09
CA LYS A 161 0.79 18.21 -7.76
C LYS A 161 0.51 16.71 -7.78
N LYS A 162 1.33 15.96 -7.05
CA LYS A 162 1.12 14.52 -6.82
C LYS A 162 -0.04 14.32 -5.84
N PHE A 163 -0.77 13.22 -6.02
CA PHE A 163 -1.83 12.82 -5.09
C PHE A 163 -1.90 11.31 -4.90
N ASP A 164 -2.62 10.89 -3.86
CA ASP A 164 -3.04 9.50 -3.67
C ASP A 164 -4.56 9.42 -3.52
N LEU A 165 -5.11 8.25 -3.83
CA LEU A 165 -6.54 7.98 -3.73
C LEU A 165 -6.86 7.18 -2.46
N ARG A 166 -7.78 7.70 -1.64
CA ARG A 166 -8.37 6.96 -0.52
C ARG A 166 -9.77 6.48 -0.89
N LEU A 167 -9.90 5.16 -1.00
CA LEU A 167 -11.16 4.46 -1.21
C LEU A 167 -11.50 3.63 0.03
N TYR A 168 -12.78 3.31 0.18
CA TYR A 168 -13.30 2.52 1.29
C TYR A 168 -13.98 1.26 0.75
N VAL A 169 -13.58 0.11 1.27
CA VAL A 169 -14.12 -1.19 0.90
C VAL A 169 -14.56 -1.89 2.17
N LEU A 170 -15.83 -2.28 2.24
CA LEU A 170 -16.40 -3.10 3.30
C LEU A 170 -16.37 -4.55 2.85
N VAL A 171 -15.70 -5.43 3.61
CA VAL A 171 -15.77 -6.88 3.39
C VAL A 171 -16.64 -7.47 4.48
N THR A 172 -17.69 -8.19 4.09
CA THR A 172 -18.68 -8.77 5.00
C THR A 172 -18.48 -10.27 5.18
N SER A 173 -17.91 -10.95 4.19
CA SER A 173 -17.55 -12.37 4.27
C SER A 173 -16.42 -12.66 3.29
N TYR A 174 -15.59 -13.65 3.62
CA TYR A 174 -14.65 -14.29 2.69
C TYR A 174 -15.15 -15.66 2.19
N ARG A 175 -16.25 -16.18 2.75
CA ARG A 175 -16.86 -17.46 2.39
C ARG A 175 -18.39 -17.33 2.32
N PRO A 176 -18.97 -17.03 1.14
CA PRO A 176 -18.29 -16.57 -0.07
C PRO A 176 -17.74 -15.14 0.08
N LEU A 177 -16.76 -14.75 -0.74
CA LEU A 177 -16.22 -13.38 -0.75
C LEU A 177 -17.32 -12.37 -1.11
N LYS A 178 -17.69 -11.50 -0.17
CA LYS A 178 -18.66 -10.42 -0.33
C LYS A 178 -18.03 -9.10 0.10
N CYS A 179 -17.76 -8.23 -0.86
CA CYS A 179 -17.21 -6.90 -0.63
C CYS A 179 -18.04 -5.81 -1.31
N TYR A 180 -18.06 -4.62 -0.69
CA TYR A 180 -18.80 -3.45 -1.16
C TYR A 180 -17.85 -2.26 -1.20
N MET A 181 -17.72 -1.62 -2.35
CA MET A 181 -16.98 -0.38 -2.46
C MET A 181 -17.91 0.79 -2.13
N TYR A 182 -17.48 1.64 -1.19
CA TYR A 182 -18.23 2.83 -0.86
C TYR A 182 -18.14 3.83 -2.00
N ARG A 183 -19.26 4.49 -2.31
CA ARG A 183 -19.35 5.46 -3.41
C ARG A 183 -18.50 6.71 -3.19
N LEU A 184 -18.26 7.07 -1.93
CA LEU A 184 -17.44 8.23 -1.58
C LEU A 184 -16.01 7.79 -1.28
N GLY A 185 -15.08 8.60 -1.74
CA GLY A 185 -13.66 8.55 -1.40
C GLY A 185 -13.05 9.91 -1.69
N PHE A 186 -11.74 10.03 -1.52
CA PHE A 186 -11.07 11.30 -1.79
C PHE A 186 -9.63 11.14 -2.22
N CYS A 187 -9.19 12.06 -3.07
CA CYS A 187 -7.79 12.31 -3.37
C CYS A 187 -7.16 13.12 -2.24
N ARG A 188 -5.88 12.87 -1.95
CA ARG A 188 -5.06 13.69 -1.07
C ARG A 188 -3.86 14.20 -1.86
N PHE A 189 -3.79 15.51 -2.03
CA PHE A 189 -2.71 16.17 -2.76
C PHE A 189 -1.52 16.48 -1.84
N CYS A 190 -0.32 16.46 -2.41
CA CYS A 190 0.83 17.13 -1.83
C CYS A 190 0.60 18.66 -1.82
N THR A 191 1.24 19.37 -0.90
CA THR A 191 1.21 20.84 -0.84
C THR A 191 2.00 21.46 -1.97
N MET A 192 3.18 20.89 -2.26
CA MET A 192 4.12 21.36 -3.29
C MET A 192 3.90 20.67 -4.65
N LYS A 193 4.37 21.33 -5.72
CA LYS A 193 4.43 20.74 -7.07
C LYS A 193 5.43 19.58 -7.09
N TYR A 194 5.11 18.56 -7.88
CA TYR A 194 5.95 17.39 -8.04
C TYR A 194 7.16 17.70 -8.91
N THR A 195 8.35 17.37 -8.40
CA THR A 195 9.62 17.43 -9.12
C THR A 195 10.24 16.02 -9.08
N PRO A 196 10.69 15.48 -10.23
CA PRO A 196 11.40 14.21 -10.27
C PRO A 196 12.89 14.35 -9.90
N SER A 197 13.35 15.57 -9.57
CA SER A 197 14.78 15.85 -9.40
C SER A 197 15.37 15.10 -8.21
N THR A 198 16.50 14.44 -8.44
CA THR A 198 17.27 13.74 -7.40
C THR A 198 17.81 14.68 -6.31
N SER A 199 17.91 15.98 -6.60
CA SER A 199 18.35 17.00 -5.62
C SER A 199 17.32 17.26 -4.53
N GLU A 200 16.05 16.89 -4.76
CA GLU A 200 14.94 17.14 -3.84
C GLU A 200 14.38 15.85 -3.21
N LEU A 201 15.07 14.71 -3.35
CA LEU A 201 14.63 13.43 -2.76
C LEU A 201 14.46 13.47 -1.23
N ASP A 202 15.20 14.36 -0.56
CA ASP A 202 15.09 14.61 0.88
C ASP A 202 13.85 15.47 1.22
N ASN A 203 13.27 16.17 0.25
CA ASN A 203 12.04 16.92 0.42
C ASN A 203 10.82 15.99 0.38
N MET A 204 10.55 15.35 1.52
CA MET A 204 9.41 14.45 1.70
C MET A 204 8.04 15.10 1.42
N PHE A 205 7.91 16.44 1.44
CA PHE A 205 6.66 17.14 1.17
C PHE A 205 6.22 17.04 -0.29
N VAL A 206 7.16 16.84 -1.22
CA VAL A 206 6.88 16.65 -2.66
C VAL A 206 6.43 15.22 -2.94
N HIS A 207 6.99 14.26 -2.20
CA HIS A 207 6.88 12.83 -2.54
C HIS A 207 5.85 12.05 -1.70
N LEU A 208 5.52 12.50 -0.49
CA LEU A 208 4.63 11.83 0.45
C LEU A 208 3.34 12.62 0.71
N THR A 209 2.20 12.12 0.25
CA THR A 209 0.87 12.74 0.37
C THR A 209 0.23 12.62 1.77
N ASN A 210 0.92 12.03 2.75
CA ASN A 210 0.39 11.80 4.08
C ASN A 210 0.16 13.10 4.85
N VAL A 211 -1.04 13.30 5.39
CA VAL A 211 -1.42 14.49 6.19
C VAL A 211 -0.44 14.77 7.34
N SER A 212 0.08 13.73 8.00
CA SER A 212 1.10 13.87 9.06
C SER A 212 2.41 14.48 8.58
N VAL A 213 2.77 14.29 7.32
CA VAL A 213 3.91 14.94 6.68
C VAL A 213 3.47 16.34 6.22
N GLN A 214 2.38 16.42 5.45
CA GLN A 214 1.91 17.64 4.79
C GLN A 214 1.52 18.80 5.73
N LYS A 215 1.07 18.50 6.96
CA LYS A 215 0.72 19.53 7.97
C LYS A 215 1.87 20.43 8.41
N HIS A 216 3.11 20.01 8.19
CA HIS A 216 4.29 20.83 8.51
C HIS A 216 4.77 21.68 7.32
N GLY A 217 4.10 21.59 6.16
CA GLY A 217 4.42 22.41 4.99
C GLY A 217 3.79 23.80 5.10
N GLY A 218 4.55 24.84 4.74
CA GLY A 218 4.11 26.24 4.84
C GLY A 218 2.84 26.58 4.05
N ASP A 219 2.61 25.89 2.92
CA ASP A 219 1.46 26.10 2.04
C ASP A 219 0.24 25.19 2.36
N TYR A 220 0.20 24.58 3.54
CA TYR A 220 -0.92 23.71 3.91
C TYR A 220 -2.18 24.55 4.11
N ASN A 221 -3.14 24.44 3.18
CA ASN A 221 -4.46 25.06 3.33
C ASN A 221 -5.31 24.22 4.31
N PRO A 222 -5.62 24.72 5.52
CA PRO A 222 -6.37 23.97 6.52
C PRO A 222 -7.88 23.86 6.20
N ILE A 223 -8.41 24.69 5.31
CA ILE A 223 -9.85 24.79 4.98
C ILE A 223 -10.26 23.67 4.02
N HIS A 224 -9.51 23.46 2.93
CA HIS A 224 -9.79 22.39 1.96
C HIS A 224 -8.87 21.16 2.13
N GLY A 225 -7.78 21.29 2.90
CA GLY A 225 -6.87 20.19 3.25
C GLY A 225 -6.18 19.52 2.06
N GLY A 226 -6.19 20.16 0.88
CA GLY A 226 -5.70 19.57 -0.37
C GLY A 226 -6.43 18.27 -0.72
N LYS A 227 -7.77 18.24 -0.59
CA LYS A 227 -8.57 17.05 -0.92
C LYS A 227 -9.57 17.32 -2.03
N TRP A 228 -9.73 16.36 -2.92
CA TRP A 228 -10.85 16.29 -3.87
C TRP A 228 -11.67 15.05 -3.60
N SER A 229 -12.99 15.12 -3.80
CA SER A 229 -13.82 13.92 -3.85
C SER A 229 -13.45 13.07 -5.06
N VAL A 230 -13.70 11.76 -4.98
CA VAL A 230 -13.58 10.86 -6.15
C VAL A 230 -14.47 11.32 -7.31
N SER A 231 -15.66 11.86 -7.03
CA SER A 231 -16.55 12.42 -8.06
C SER A 231 -15.91 13.58 -8.82
N ASN A 232 -15.23 14.50 -8.10
CA ASN A 232 -14.53 15.61 -8.74
C ASN A 232 -13.33 15.11 -9.55
N LEU A 233 -12.60 14.10 -9.06
CA LEU A 233 -11.54 13.46 -9.83
C LEU A 233 -12.10 12.87 -11.13
N ARG A 234 -13.21 12.12 -11.06
CA ARG A 234 -13.83 11.51 -12.24
C ARG A 234 -14.25 12.55 -13.26
N LEU A 235 -14.94 13.61 -12.83
CA LEU A 235 -15.35 14.71 -13.71
C LEU A 235 -14.13 15.40 -14.37
N TYR A 236 -13.05 15.60 -13.61
CA TYR A 236 -11.82 16.17 -14.15
C TYR A 236 -11.17 15.26 -15.20
N LEU A 237 -11.12 13.94 -14.96
CA LEU A 237 -10.54 12.99 -15.90
C LEU A 237 -11.40 12.84 -17.16
N GLU A 238 -12.73 12.79 -17.02
CA GLU A 238 -13.64 12.73 -18.15
C GLU A 238 -13.48 13.95 -19.07
N SER A 239 -13.32 15.14 -18.48
CA SER A 239 -13.16 16.38 -19.26
C SER A 239 -11.77 16.56 -19.87
N THR A 240 -10.72 15.96 -19.30
CA THR A 240 -9.34 16.17 -19.77
C THR A 240 -8.76 15.00 -20.56
N GLN A 241 -9.16 13.76 -20.27
CA GLN A 241 -8.67 12.52 -20.90
C GLN A 241 -9.76 11.78 -21.68
N GLY A 242 -11.02 12.17 -21.51
CA GLY A 242 -12.17 11.50 -22.11
C GLY A 242 -12.80 10.46 -21.21
N LYS A 243 -14.05 10.12 -21.53
CA LYS A 243 -14.88 9.23 -20.73
C LYS A 243 -14.37 7.78 -20.72
N ASP A 244 -14.03 7.23 -21.89
CA ASP A 244 -13.65 5.82 -22.01
C ASP A 244 -12.38 5.47 -21.23
N VAL A 245 -11.37 6.37 -21.28
CA VAL A 245 -10.13 6.23 -20.51
C VAL A 245 -10.41 6.30 -19.01
N THR A 246 -11.32 7.20 -18.60
CA THR A 246 -11.70 7.36 -17.20
C THR A 246 -12.45 6.13 -16.69
N ASP A 247 -13.41 5.62 -17.45
CA ASP A 247 -14.18 4.42 -17.10
C ASP A 247 -13.26 3.21 -16.94
N LYS A 248 -12.35 3.00 -17.90
CA LYS A 248 -11.32 1.96 -17.81
C LYS A 248 -10.46 2.09 -16.54
N LEU A 249 -10.01 3.29 -16.19
CA LEU A 249 -9.23 3.50 -14.96
C LEU A 249 -10.00 3.07 -13.71
N PHE A 250 -11.29 3.39 -13.62
CA PHE A 250 -12.10 3.00 -12.46
C PHE A 250 -12.39 1.50 -12.43
N ASP A 251 -12.53 0.86 -13.59
CA ASP A 251 -12.61 -0.60 -13.69
C ASP A 251 -11.31 -1.28 -13.26
N ASP A 252 -10.15 -0.74 -13.67
CA ASP A 252 -8.84 -1.22 -13.23
C ASP A 252 -8.67 -1.05 -11.71
N ILE A 253 -9.19 0.03 -11.11
CA ILE A 253 -9.21 0.21 -9.65
C ILE A 253 -10.06 -0.88 -8.98
N HIS A 254 -11.25 -1.17 -9.50
CA HIS A 254 -12.10 -2.25 -8.99
C HIS A 254 -11.41 -3.61 -9.10
N TRP A 255 -10.73 -3.85 -10.22
CA TRP A 255 -9.94 -5.05 -10.47
C TRP A 255 -8.85 -5.24 -9.42
N ILE A 256 -8.08 -4.20 -9.12
CA ILE A 256 -7.05 -4.21 -8.07
C ILE A 256 -7.65 -4.57 -6.71
N VAL A 257 -8.80 -3.98 -6.35
CA VAL A 257 -9.48 -4.28 -5.08
C VAL A 257 -9.87 -5.75 -5.01
N VAL A 258 -10.55 -6.27 -6.03
CA VAL A 258 -11.03 -7.66 -6.04
C VAL A 258 -9.87 -8.65 -5.97
N HIS A 259 -8.82 -8.46 -6.77
CA HIS A 259 -7.68 -9.38 -6.78
C HIS A 259 -6.81 -9.27 -5.52
N SER A 260 -6.73 -8.09 -4.90
CA SER A 260 -6.10 -7.94 -3.58
C SER A 260 -6.85 -8.73 -2.50
N LEU A 261 -8.20 -8.71 -2.52
CA LEU A 261 -9.01 -9.48 -1.58
C LEU A 261 -8.95 -10.99 -1.84
N LYS A 262 -8.98 -11.41 -3.11
CA LYS A 262 -8.81 -12.82 -3.49
C LYS A 262 -7.45 -13.36 -3.03
N ALA A 263 -6.38 -12.57 -3.14
CA ALA A 263 -5.04 -13.00 -2.74
C ALA A 263 -4.90 -13.32 -1.24
N VAL A 264 -5.71 -12.67 -0.40
CA VAL A 264 -5.71 -12.88 1.06
C VAL A 264 -6.83 -13.82 1.53
N ALA A 265 -7.80 -14.15 0.67
CA ALA A 265 -8.95 -14.97 1.02
C ALA A 265 -8.58 -16.32 1.68
N PRO A 266 -7.58 -17.09 1.18
CA PRO A 266 -7.22 -18.36 1.81
C PRO A 266 -6.76 -18.24 3.26
N VAL A 267 -6.12 -17.11 3.63
CA VAL A 267 -5.63 -16.87 5.00
C VAL A 267 -6.69 -16.22 5.88
N MET A 268 -7.67 -15.53 5.28
CA MET A 268 -8.78 -14.88 6.01
C MET A 268 -9.89 -15.87 6.40
N ILE A 269 -9.99 -17.01 5.71
CA ILE A 269 -10.99 -18.06 5.98
C ILE A 269 -10.53 -19.00 7.10
N ASN A 270 -9.22 -19.10 7.34
CA ASN A 270 -8.62 -19.90 8.43
C ASN A 270 -8.73 -19.17 9.77
#